data_AF-A0A183DPF5-F1
#
_entry.id   AF-A0A183DPF5-F1
#
_cell.length_a   1.000
_cell.length_b   1.000
_cell.length_c   1.000
_cell.angle_alpha   90.00
_cell.angle_beta   90.00
_cell.angle_gamma   90.00
#
_symmetry.space_group_name_H-M   'P 1'
#
loop_
_entity.id
_entity.type
_entity.pdbx_description
1 polymer ?
#
loop_
_entity_poly.entity_id
_entity_poly.type
_entity_poly.pdbx_seq_one_letter_code
_entity_poly.pdbx_strand_id
1 'polypeptide(L)'
;MRGGANLWLLSSLICDCQPQLLQIVQKLNKSSGKMDDETLLLLEEGIKEGFLTLDAKMRERHEFDDNAERSGTTAICAIVTPSHIVLANLGDSRAVLSRKGQEAFGTEDHKPFLPKERDRIVNAGGSVMIQRVNGSLAVSRALGDFEYKAVPGLEATKQLVSPEPDIYTIVRDQNVDEFLLLACDGVYDVMENAEICNFVQSRLRVTSDLSTVANQVLDACLSKGSRDNMTVILVCFDAAPKIDPDAVTKEDEWKQKISERIQGMEFMHCNTSVHVNRIPKN
;
A
#
# COMPACT_ATOMS: atom_id res chain seq x y z
N MET A 1 -6.08 14.91 14.79
CA MET A 1 -5.80 15.85 13.68
C MET A 1 -4.51 15.35 13.04
N ARG A 2 -4.36 14.96 11.78
CA ARG A 2 -5.06 15.20 10.51
C ARG A 2 -5.29 13.84 9.81
N GLY A 3 -6.55 13.45 9.57
CA GLY A 3 -6.91 12.24 8.80
C GLY A 3 -7.64 12.57 7.49
N GLY A 4 -7.57 13.83 7.04
CA GLY A 4 -8.39 14.36 5.95
C GLY A 4 -7.72 14.40 4.57
N ALA A 5 -6.41 14.20 4.47
CA ALA A 5 -5.70 14.32 3.19
C ALA A 5 -6.01 13.17 2.23
N ASN A 6 -6.08 11.94 2.75
CA ASN A 6 -6.17 10.73 1.91
C ASN A 6 -7.55 10.55 1.25
N LEU A 7 -8.65 10.92 1.92
CA LEU A 7 -9.99 10.86 1.30
C LEU A 7 -10.21 11.97 0.26
N TRP A 8 -9.59 13.13 0.44
CA TRP A 8 -9.75 14.25 -0.49
C TRP A 8 -8.98 14.01 -1.80
N LEU A 9 -7.76 13.44 -1.71
CA LEU A 9 -6.95 13.07 -2.87
C LEU A 9 -7.68 12.09 -3.79
N LEU A 10 -8.27 11.02 -3.24
CA LEU A 10 -9.05 10.03 -4.00
C LEU A 10 -10.29 10.65 -4.67
N SER A 11 -10.99 11.56 -3.98
CA SER A 11 -12.15 12.28 -4.54
C SER A 11 -11.75 13.21 -5.69
N SER A 12 -10.63 13.94 -5.58
CA SER A 12 -10.14 14.82 -6.65
C SER A 12 -9.62 14.03 -7.85
N LEU A 13 -8.92 12.92 -7.63
CA LEU A 13 -8.44 12.02 -8.70
C LEU A 13 -9.60 11.51 -9.55
N ILE A 14 -10.73 11.17 -8.93
CA ILE A 14 -11.94 10.71 -9.63
C ILE A 14 -12.69 11.90 -10.26
N CYS A 15 -12.76 13.05 -9.57
CA CYS A 15 -13.51 14.21 -10.03
C CYS A 15 -12.83 14.92 -11.22
N ASP A 16 -11.50 14.94 -11.29
CA ASP A 16 -10.77 15.69 -12.32
C ASP A 16 -10.61 14.93 -13.64
N CYS A 17 -10.89 13.62 -13.67
CA CYS A 17 -11.02 12.80 -14.88
C CYS A 17 -12.35 13.01 -15.63
N GLN A 18 -13.08 14.12 -15.42
CA GLN A 18 -14.48 14.25 -15.88
C GLN A 18 -14.74 13.83 -17.33
N PRO A 19 -13.99 14.29 -18.35
CA PRO A 19 -14.30 13.93 -19.75
C PRO A 19 -14.13 12.43 -20.02
N GLN A 20 -13.01 11.86 -19.59
CA GLN A 20 -12.65 10.46 -19.81
C GLN A 20 -13.53 9.55 -18.95
N LEU A 21 -13.77 9.90 -17.69
CA LEU A 21 -14.66 9.16 -16.79
C LEU A 21 -16.10 9.16 -17.31
N LEU A 22 -16.59 10.29 -17.86
CA LEU A 22 -17.90 10.34 -18.52
C LEU A 22 -17.94 9.42 -19.75
N GLN A 23 -16.88 9.39 -20.57
CA GLN A 23 -16.78 8.48 -21.71
C GLN A 23 -16.74 7.01 -21.28
N ILE A 24 -16.00 6.68 -20.21
CA ILE A 24 -15.94 5.34 -19.61
C ILE A 24 -17.31 4.93 -19.10
N VAL A 25 -17.99 5.78 -18.32
CA VAL A 25 -19.34 5.53 -17.81
C VAL A 25 -20.33 5.33 -18.98
N GLN A 26 -20.25 6.15 -20.03
CA GLN A 26 -21.07 5.98 -21.22
C GLN A 26 -20.81 4.66 -21.96
N LYS A 27 -19.55 4.26 -22.11
CA LYS A 27 -19.17 2.98 -22.75
C LYS A 27 -19.63 1.79 -21.90
N LEU A 28 -19.39 1.80 -20.59
CA LEU A 28 -19.82 0.75 -19.66
C LEU A 28 -21.35 0.61 -19.65
N ASN A 29 -22.09 1.73 -19.69
CA ASN A 29 -23.55 1.69 -19.78
C ASN A 29 -24.03 1.06 -21.10
N LYS A 30 -23.34 1.31 -22.22
CA LYS A 30 -23.67 0.72 -23.53
C LYS A 30 -23.29 -0.75 -23.64
N SER A 31 -22.25 -1.19 -22.94
CA SER A 31 -21.74 -2.58 -22.99
C SER A 31 -22.31 -3.50 -21.91
N SER A 32 -23.35 -3.07 -21.17
CA SER A 32 -23.90 -3.77 -20.00
C SER A 32 -22.82 -4.08 -18.94
N GLY A 33 -21.86 -3.18 -18.77
CA GLY A 33 -20.76 -3.31 -17.81
C GLY A 33 -19.62 -4.22 -18.26
N LYS A 34 -19.60 -4.67 -19.53
CA LYS A 34 -18.45 -5.41 -20.08
C LYS A 34 -17.31 -4.44 -20.39
N MET A 35 -16.12 -4.81 -19.95
CA MET A 35 -14.89 -4.06 -20.21
C MET A 35 -14.18 -4.71 -21.40
N ASP A 36 -14.26 -4.06 -22.55
CA ASP A 36 -13.48 -4.44 -23.74
C ASP A 36 -12.11 -3.75 -23.74
N ASP A 37 -11.24 -4.15 -24.66
CA ASP A 37 -9.87 -3.64 -24.75
C ASP A 37 -9.82 -2.11 -24.92
N GLU A 38 -10.77 -1.53 -25.67
CA GLU A 38 -10.85 -0.09 -25.87
C GLU A 38 -11.24 0.64 -24.57
N THR A 39 -12.18 0.08 -23.80
CA THR A 39 -12.59 0.64 -22.51
C THR A 39 -11.47 0.49 -21.48
N LEU A 40 -10.71 -0.62 -21.51
CA LEU A 40 -9.53 -0.82 -20.68
C LEU A 40 -8.47 0.24 -20.98
N LEU A 41 -8.10 0.42 -22.25
CA LEU A 41 -7.12 1.44 -22.66
C LEU A 41 -7.56 2.84 -22.21
N LEU A 42 -8.83 3.20 -22.42
CA LEU A 42 -9.36 4.48 -21.99
C LEU A 42 -9.30 4.66 -20.47
N LEU A 43 -9.51 3.59 -19.70
CA LEU A 43 -9.39 3.62 -18.25
C LEU A 43 -7.93 3.80 -17.81
N GLU A 44 -6.99 3.08 -18.43
CA GLU A 44 -5.56 3.21 -18.14
C GLU A 44 -5.04 4.63 -18.45
N GLU A 45 -5.39 5.17 -19.63
CA GLU A 45 -5.05 6.53 -20.05
C GLU A 45 -5.69 7.57 -19.13
N GLY A 46 -6.99 7.40 -18.82
CA GLY A 46 -7.73 8.31 -17.94
C GLY A 46 -7.15 8.36 -16.53
N ILE A 47 -6.71 7.22 -15.98
CA ILE A 47 -6.03 7.20 -14.68
C ILE A 47 -4.71 7.96 -14.76
N LYS A 48 -3.85 7.67 -15.74
CA LYS A 48 -2.57 8.37 -15.91
C LYS A 48 -2.76 9.88 -16.04
N GLU A 49 -3.68 10.31 -16.90
CA GLU A 49 -4.00 11.73 -17.07
C GLU A 49 -4.54 12.36 -15.79
N GLY A 50 -5.35 11.65 -15.01
CA GLY A 50 -5.82 12.08 -13.70
C GLY A 50 -4.69 12.37 -12.72
N PHE A 51 -3.68 11.49 -12.64
CA PHE A 51 -2.50 11.71 -11.82
C PHE A 51 -1.69 12.94 -12.26
N LEU A 52 -1.44 13.09 -13.56
CA LEU A 52 -0.69 14.24 -14.10
C LEU A 52 -1.43 15.57 -13.88
N THR A 53 -2.76 15.56 -14.11
CA THR A 53 -3.62 16.74 -13.93
C THR A 53 -3.72 17.14 -12.48
N LEU A 54 -3.85 16.16 -11.57
CA LEU A 54 -3.88 16.42 -10.14
C LEU A 54 -2.55 17.02 -9.65
N ASP A 55 -1.41 16.46 -10.08
CA ASP A 55 -0.09 16.99 -9.72
C ASP A 55 0.11 18.43 -10.22
N ALA A 56 -0.32 18.72 -11.45
CA ALA A 56 -0.26 20.07 -12.03
C ALA A 56 -1.14 21.06 -11.24
N LYS A 57 -2.38 20.68 -10.91
CA LYS A 57 -3.29 21.51 -10.08
C LYS A 57 -2.75 21.75 -8.67
N MET A 58 -2.10 20.75 -8.07
CA MET A 58 -1.43 20.89 -6.78
C MET A 58 -0.26 21.89 -6.89
N ARG A 59 0.50 21.87 -7.99
CA ARG A 59 1.59 22.81 -8.25
C ARG A 59 1.10 24.24 -8.39
N GLU A 60 0.05 24.46 -9.17
CA GLU A 60 -0.52 25.80 -9.36
C GLU A 60 -0.84 26.43 -8.00
N ARG A 61 -1.50 25.70 -7.11
CA ARG A 61 -1.79 26.19 -5.75
C ARG A 61 -0.53 26.47 -4.92
N HIS A 62 0.52 25.68 -5.12
CA HIS A 62 1.78 25.83 -4.42
C HIS A 62 2.57 27.07 -4.86
N GLU A 63 2.54 27.44 -6.14
CA GLU A 63 3.28 28.60 -6.67
C GLU A 63 2.71 29.95 -6.22
N PHE A 64 1.44 29.99 -5.80
CA PHE A 64 0.75 31.23 -5.39
C PHE A 64 0.62 31.41 -3.86
N ASP A 65 1.17 30.51 -3.05
CA ASP A 65 1.12 30.60 -1.58
C ASP A 65 2.51 30.30 -0.98
N ASP A 66 3.17 31.32 -0.43
CA ASP A 66 4.49 31.17 0.23
C ASP A 66 4.44 30.26 1.48
N ASN A 67 3.23 29.98 2.01
CA ASN A 67 3.01 29.01 3.09
C ASN A 67 2.58 27.64 2.57
N ALA A 68 2.62 27.39 1.27
CA ALA A 68 2.22 26.12 0.68
C ALA A 68 3.07 24.97 1.23
N GLU A 69 2.37 23.88 1.53
CA GLU A 69 2.96 22.62 1.98
C GLU A 69 3.84 22.03 0.86
N ARG A 70 5.11 21.76 1.16
CA ARG A 70 6.11 21.23 0.21
C ARG A 70 6.14 19.70 0.17
N SER A 71 5.18 19.05 0.83
CA SER A 71 5.17 17.60 0.97
C SER A 71 4.87 16.88 -0.36
N GLY A 72 5.30 15.64 -0.40
CA GLY A 72 4.88 14.67 -1.40
C GLY A 72 4.01 13.58 -0.80
N THR A 73 3.37 12.80 -1.68
CA THR A 73 2.68 11.57 -1.29
C THR A 73 2.84 10.49 -2.35
N THR A 74 2.97 9.26 -1.88
CA THR A 74 2.74 8.06 -2.69
C THR A 74 1.24 7.82 -2.85
N ALA A 75 0.86 6.96 -3.78
CA ALA A 75 -0.51 6.54 -3.97
C ALA A 75 -0.54 5.12 -4.54
N ILE A 76 -1.35 4.27 -3.92
CA ILE A 76 -1.76 2.99 -4.49
C ILE A 76 -3.28 3.00 -4.61
N CYS A 77 -3.79 2.77 -5.81
CA CYS A 77 -5.22 2.79 -6.10
C CYS A 77 -5.65 1.48 -6.74
N ALA A 78 -6.89 1.06 -6.46
CA ALA A 78 -7.49 -0.12 -7.04
C ALA A 78 -8.92 0.19 -7.53
N ILE A 79 -9.20 -0.15 -8.78
CA ILE A 79 -10.56 -0.16 -9.35
C ILE A 79 -10.93 -1.62 -9.60
N VAL A 80 -11.93 -2.10 -8.87
CA VAL A 80 -12.45 -3.46 -9.01
C VAL A 80 -13.74 -3.41 -9.82
N THR A 81 -13.72 -4.07 -10.98
CA THR A 81 -14.89 -4.25 -11.84
C THR A 81 -15.37 -5.71 -11.76
N PRO A 82 -16.51 -6.08 -12.37
CA PRO A 82 -16.92 -7.48 -12.43
C PRO A 82 -15.90 -8.41 -13.09
N SER A 83 -15.07 -7.91 -14.01
CA SER A 83 -14.18 -8.71 -14.86
C SER A 83 -12.69 -8.48 -14.64
N HIS A 84 -12.28 -7.33 -14.09
CA HIS A 84 -10.87 -6.99 -13.89
C HIS A 84 -10.62 -6.24 -12.58
N ILE A 85 -9.38 -6.32 -12.12
CA ILE A 85 -8.78 -5.46 -11.09
C ILE A 85 -7.77 -4.58 -11.81
N VAL A 86 -7.96 -3.27 -11.75
CA VAL A 86 -7.03 -2.27 -12.31
C VAL A 86 -6.32 -1.57 -11.16
N LEU A 87 -5.01 -1.71 -11.09
CA LEU A 87 -4.17 -1.11 -10.04
C LEU A 87 -3.35 0.03 -10.64
N ALA A 88 -3.23 1.13 -9.90
CA ALA A 88 -2.35 2.23 -10.24
C ALA A 88 -1.38 2.45 -9.07
N ASN A 89 -0.09 2.23 -9.31
CA ASN A 89 0.95 2.45 -8.32
C ASN A 89 1.76 3.71 -8.62
N LEU A 90 1.97 4.55 -7.61
CA LEU A 90 2.85 5.70 -7.64
C LEU A 90 3.64 5.78 -6.33
N GLY A 91 4.94 5.52 -6.39
CA GLY A 91 5.79 5.43 -5.19
C GLY A 91 5.97 3.99 -4.71
N ASP A 92 6.17 3.83 -3.41
CA ASP A 92 6.54 2.56 -2.74
C ASP A 92 5.51 2.07 -1.71
N SER A 93 4.28 2.61 -1.77
CA SER A 93 3.13 1.81 -1.36
C SER A 93 2.95 0.64 -2.33
N ARG A 94 2.27 -0.43 -1.90
CA ARG A 94 2.14 -1.63 -2.73
C ARG A 94 0.77 -2.30 -2.58
N ALA A 95 0.26 -2.78 -3.71
CA ALA A 95 -0.88 -3.69 -3.75
C ALA A 95 -0.39 -5.12 -3.96
N VAL A 96 -0.93 -6.06 -3.19
CA VAL A 96 -0.66 -7.50 -3.30
C VAL A 96 -1.97 -8.25 -3.51
N LEU A 97 -2.05 -9.06 -4.57
CA LEU A 97 -3.19 -9.91 -4.89
C LEU A 97 -2.83 -11.36 -4.57
N SER A 98 -3.61 -11.98 -3.68
CA SER A 98 -3.53 -13.40 -3.37
C SER A 98 -4.46 -14.20 -4.26
N ARG A 99 -3.91 -15.26 -4.87
CA ARG A 99 -4.66 -16.23 -5.65
C ARG A 99 -4.39 -17.64 -5.17
N LYS A 100 -5.45 -18.44 -5.06
CA LYS A 100 -5.38 -19.81 -4.61
C LYS A 100 -4.45 -20.62 -5.52
N GLY A 101 -3.38 -21.16 -4.94
CA GLY A 101 -2.41 -22.00 -5.64
C GLY A 101 -1.52 -21.27 -6.65
N GLN A 102 -1.43 -19.93 -6.56
CA GLN A 102 -0.54 -19.11 -7.38
C GLN A 102 0.40 -18.31 -6.48
N GLU A 103 1.53 -17.88 -7.04
CA GLU A 103 2.41 -16.92 -6.37
C GLU A 103 1.70 -15.58 -6.19
N ALA A 104 2.04 -14.89 -5.10
CA ALA A 104 1.47 -13.58 -4.80
C ALA A 104 1.90 -12.57 -5.87
N PHE A 105 0.93 -11.97 -6.55
CA PHE A 105 1.19 -10.82 -7.40
C PHE A 105 1.40 -9.59 -6.52
N GLY A 106 2.39 -8.74 -6.84
CA GLY A 106 2.58 -7.45 -6.20
C GLY A 106 2.96 -6.37 -7.21
N THR A 107 2.48 -5.15 -7.02
CA THR A 107 2.94 -3.99 -7.81
C THR A 107 4.42 -3.73 -7.54
N GLU A 108 5.17 -3.26 -8.55
CA GLU A 108 6.57 -2.88 -8.37
C GLU A 108 6.69 -1.51 -7.68
N ASP A 109 7.48 -1.44 -6.62
CA ASP A 109 7.76 -0.19 -5.90
C ASP A 109 8.66 0.73 -6.74
N HIS A 110 8.38 2.02 -6.74
CA HIS A 110 9.17 3.01 -7.46
C HIS A 110 10.37 3.49 -6.64
N LYS A 111 11.41 2.65 -6.52
CA LYS A 111 12.64 2.99 -5.80
C LYS A 111 13.70 3.64 -6.70
N PRO A 112 14.40 4.71 -6.27
CA PRO A 112 15.39 5.43 -7.08
C PRO A 112 16.53 4.57 -7.64
N PHE A 113 16.89 3.47 -6.99
CA PHE A 113 17.99 2.61 -7.43
C PHE A 113 17.60 1.63 -8.55
N LEU A 114 16.30 1.50 -8.88
CA LEU A 114 15.84 0.63 -9.96
C LEU A 114 16.25 1.23 -11.31
N PRO A 115 16.66 0.42 -12.31
CA PRO A 115 17.23 0.92 -13.57
C PRO A 115 16.36 1.95 -14.28
N LYS A 116 15.06 1.66 -14.48
CA LYS A 116 14.09 2.56 -15.14
C LYS A 116 14.04 3.94 -14.46
N GLU A 117 14.01 3.96 -13.13
CA GLU A 117 13.91 5.18 -12.35
C GLU A 117 15.25 5.93 -12.28
N ARG A 118 16.35 5.19 -12.08
CA ARG A 118 17.71 5.73 -12.05
C ARG A 118 18.08 6.43 -13.35
N ASP A 119 17.76 5.81 -14.48
CA ASP A 119 18.05 6.38 -15.79
C ASP A 119 17.30 7.69 -16.00
N ARG A 120 16.01 7.76 -15.61
CA ARG A 120 15.24 9.02 -15.63
C ARG A 120 15.90 10.08 -14.74
N ILE A 121 16.25 9.75 -13.50
CA ILE A 121 16.85 10.69 -12.53
C ILE A 121 18.17 11.26 -13.07
N VAL A 122 19.04 10.41 -13.63
CA VAL A 122 20.34 10.84 -14.17
C VAL A 122 20.16 11.69 -15.42
N ASN A 123 19.23 11.32 -16.32
CA ASN A 123 18.92 12.11 -17.52
C ASN A 123 18.30 13.47 -17.18
N ALA A 124 17.63 13.59 -16.03
CA ALA A 124 17.14 14.85 -15.49
C ALA A 124 18.23 15.68 -14.78
N GLY A 125 19.49 15.26 -14.82
CA GLY A 125 20.63 15.96 -14.21
C GLY A 125 20.83 15.67 -12.72
N GLY A 126 20.09 14.71 -12.17
CA GLY A 126 20.24 14.28 -10.78
C GLY A 126 21.21 13.13 -10.58
N SER A 127 21.22 12.61 -9.36
CA SER A 127 22.01 11.44 -8.98
C SER A 127 21.22 10.53 -8.04
N VAL A 128 21.60 9.26 -7.98
CA VAL A 128 21.09 8.31 -6.99
C VAL A 128 22.23 7.97 -6.05
N MET A 129 22.13 8.45 -4.80
CA MET A 129 23.11 8.20 -3.76
C MET A 129 22.53 7.21 -2.76
N ILE A 130 23.19 6.06 -2.61
CA ILE A 130 22.69 4.91 -1.86
C ILE A 130 21.38 4.40 -2.50
N GLN A 131 20.24 4.90 -2.05
CA GLN A 131 18.90 4.55 -2.54
C GLN A 131 18.00 5.78 -2.66
N ARG A 132 18.59 6.99 -2.67
CA ARG A 132 17.86 8.26 -2.58
C ARG A 132 18.18 9.19 -3.75
N VAL A 133 17.16 9.89 -4.25
CA VAL A 133 17.30 10.98 -5.23
C VAL A 133 18.11 12.10 -4.59
N ASN A 134 19.27 12.41 -5.17
CA ASN A 134 20.24 13.39 -4.67
C ASN A 134 20.62 13.19 -3.18
N GLY A 135 20.52 11.96 -2.68
CA GLY A 135 20.78 11.63 -1.27
C GLY A 135 19.63 11.94 -0.31
N SER A 136 18.53 12.56 -0.77
CA SER A 136 17.44 13.04 0.07
C SER A 136 16.20 12.14 0.03
N LEU A 137 15.57 11.98 -1.13
CA LEU A 137 14.24 11.36 -1.24
C LEU A 137 14.33 9.86 -1.56
N ALA A 138 13.66 9.02 -0.77
CA ALA A 138 13.71 7.55 -0.91
C ALA A 138 12.76 6.97 -1.96
N VAL A 139 11.86 7.80 -2.50
CA VAL A 139 10.95 7.45 -3.59
C VAL A 139 11.38 8.14 -4.87
N SER A 140 11.10 7.48 -6.00
CA SER A 140 11.35 8.05 -7.33
C SER A 140 10.08 8.58 -8.00
N ARG A 141 8.89 8.21 -7.50
CA ARG A 141 7.61 8.70 -8.01
C ARG A 141 6.70 9.11 -6.88
N ALA A 142 6.05 10.26 -7.03
CA ALA A 142 5.15 10.84 -6.05
C ALA A 142 4.33 11.98 -6.67
N LEU A 143 3.16 12.26 -6.07
CA LEU A 143 2.48 13.55 -6.24
C LEU A 143 3.14 14.57 -5.30
N GLY A 144 3.14 15.85 -5.67
CA GLY A 144 3.83 16.89 -4.90
C GLY A 144 5.34 16.89 -5.17
N ASP A 145 6.16 17.09 -4.15
CA ASP A 145 7.64 17.12 -4.25
C ASP A 145 8.15 18.04 -5.37
N PHE A 146 7.54 19.22 -5.52
CA PHE A 146 7.75 20.08 -6.69
C PHE A 146 9.19 20.60 -6.83
N GLU A 147 9.97 20.61 -5.75
CA GLU A 147 11.41 20.93 -5.78
C GLU A 147 12.21 19.94 -6.65
N TYR A 148 11.73 18.70 -6.80
CA TYR A 148 12.32 17.67 -7.66
C TYR A 148 11.74 17.70 -9.09
N LYS A 149 10.85 18.65 -9.39
CA LYS A 149 10.08 18.70 -10.64
C LYS A 149 10.21 20.05 -11.37
N ALA A 150 11.35 20.71 -11.21
CA ALA A 150 11.65 22.02 -11.75
C ALA A 150 12.80 22.03 -12.76
N VAL A 151 13.17 20.88 -13.33
CA VAL A 151 14.24 20.81 -14.35
C VAL A 151 13.74 21.46 -15.65
N PRO A 152 14.37 22.55 -16.13
CA PRO A 152 13.89 23.28 -17.30
C PRO A 152 13.90 22.42 -18.58
N GLY A 153 12.83 22.53 -19.37
CA GLY A 153 12.71 21.87 -20.67
C GLY A 153 12.35 20.37 -20.62
N LEU A 154 12.14 19.80 -19.43
CA LEU A 154 11.67 18.42 -19.28
C LEU A 154 10.16 18.36 -19.03
N GLU A 155 9.52 17.38 -19.66
CA GLU A 155 8.11 17.03 -19.41
C GLU A 155 7.91 16.56 -17.96
N ALA A 156 6.68 16.63 -17.45
CA ALA A 156 6.35 16.30 -16.06
C ALA A 156 6.84 14.90 -15.64
N THR A 157 6.76 13.92 -16.54
CA THR A 157 7.15 12.53 -16.28
C THR A 157 8.64 12.25 -16.39
N LYS A 158 9.43 13.22 -16.89
CA LYS A 158 10.89 13.13 -17.09
C LYS A 158 11.67 13.89 -16.03
N GLN A 159 11.01 14.38 -14.99
CA GLN A 159 11.62 15.08 -13.86
C GLN A 159 12.39 14.12 -12.93
N LEU A 160 13.07 14.65 -11.91
CA LEU A 160 13.78 13.80 -10.92
C LEU A 160 12.79 12.89 -10.18
N VAL A 161 11.61 13.40 -9.86
CA VAL A 161 10.47 12.64 -9.33
C VAL A 161 9.32 12.69 -10.33
N SER A 162 8.79 11.54 -10.74
CA SER A 162 7.69 11.49 -11.71
C SER A 162 6.32 11.38 -11.01
N PRO A 163 5.28 12.11 -11.46
CA PRO A 163 3.90 11.88 -11.05
C PRO A 163 3.18 10.79 -11.87
N GLU A 164 3.87 10.10 -12.79
CA GLU A 164 3.27 9.08 -13.65
C GLU A 164 3.14 7.72 -12.93
N PRO A 165 1.92 7.18 -12.78
CA PRO A 165 1.72 5.87 -12.17
C PRO A 165 2.03 4.73 -13.16
N ASP A 166 2.48 3.59 -12.64
CA ASP A 166 2.45 2.33 -13.39
C ASP A 166 1.07 1.67 -13.20
N ILE A 167 0.46 1.23 -14.30
CA ILE A 167 -0.89 0.65 -14.34
C ILE A 167 -0.80 -0.86 -14.58
N TYR A 168 -1.57 -1.63 -13.79
CA TYR A 168 -1.64 -3.09 -13.90
C TYR A 168 -3.11 -3.50 -14.09
N THR A 169 -3.40 -4.14 -15.21
CA THR A 169 -4.73 -4.66 -15.54
C THR A 169 -4.75 -6.17 -15.40
N ILE A 170 -5.53 -6.69 -14.45
CA ILE A 170 -5.58 -8.10 -14.09
C ILE A 170 -6.99 -8.62 -14.33
N VAL A 171 -7.14 -9.64 -15.18
CA VAL A 171 -8.42 -10.34 -15.38
C VAL A 171 -8.79 -11.08 -14.10
N ARG A 172 -10.01 -10.90 -13.60
CA ARG A 172 -10.53 -11.58 -12.41
C ARG A 172 -10.86 -13.04 -12.70
N ASP A 173 -10.66 -13.87 -11.69
CA ASP A 173 -11.15 -15.23 -11.64
C ASP A 173 -11.77 -15.49 -10.26
N GLN A 174 -13.10 -15.55 -10.24
CA GLN A 174 -13.90 -15.71 -9.04
C GLN A 174 -13.58 -17.01 -8.26
N ASN A 175 -13.00 -18.01 -8.93
CA ASN A 175 -12.70 -19.30 -8.31
C ASN A 175 -11.36 -19.32 -7.57
N VAL A 176 -10.46 -18.36 -7.87
CA VAL A 176 -9.11 -18.35 -7.31
C VAL A 176 -8.69 -17.00 -6.71
N ASP A 177 -9.33 -15.89 -7.05
CA ASP A 177 -9.07 -14.59 -6.41
C ASP A 177 -9.47 -14.67 -4.93
N GLU A 178 -8.50 -14.60 -4.02
CA GLU A 178 -8.74 -14.72 -2.59
C GLU A 178 -8.95 -13.35 -1.95
N PHE A 179 -7.95 -12.48 -2.02
CA PHE A 179 -8.01 -11.13 -1.48
C PHE A 179 -6.99 -10.20 -2.15
N LEU A 180 -7.27 -8.91 -2.07
CA LEU A 180 -6.39 -7.81 -2.45
C LEU A 180 -6.03 -7.01 -1.20
N LEU A 181 -4.74 -6.78 -0.98
CA LEU A 181 -4.21 -6.01 0.15
C LEU A 181 -3.45 -4.80 -0.38
N LEU A 182 -3.83 -3.59 0.07
CA LEU A 182 -3.10 -2.35 -0.22
C LEU A 182 -2.49 -1.86 1.08
N ALA A 183 -1.20 -1.57 1.08
CA ALA A 183 -0.53 -0.99 2.25
C ALA A 183 0.62 -0.06 1.87
N CYS A 184 1.04 0.78 2.81
CA CYS A 184 2.27 1.56 2.69
C CYS A 184 3.51 0.71 3.02
N ASP A 185 4.68 1.28 2.74
CA ASP A 185 6.01 0.73 3.02
C ASP A 185 6.22 0.34 4.50
N GLY A 186 5.60 1.04 5.46
CA GLY A 186 5.63 0.66 6.87
C GLY A 186 5.20 -0.79 7.15
N VAL A 187 4.46 -1.43 6.24
CA VAL A 187 4.14 -2.86 6.24
C VAL A 187 5.18 -3.67 5.45
N TYR A 188 5.47 -3.25 4.21
CA TYR A 188 6.29 -4.02 3.28
C TYR A 188 7.80 -3.96 3.53
N ASP A 189 8.27 -3.03 4.35
CA ASP A 189 9.65 -2.96 4.83
C ASP A 189 9.99 -4.12 5.77
N VAL A 190 8.98 -4.76 6.38
CA VAL A 190 9.16 -5.84 7.36
C VAL A 190 8.48 -7.16 6.99
N MET A 191 7.64 -7.16 5.96
CA MET A 191 6.94 -8.35 5.48
C MET A 191 6.92 -8.41 3.95
N GLU A 192 7.46 -9.49 3.40
CA GLU A 192 7.44 -9.75 1.95
C GLU A 192 6.04 -10.20 1.47
N ASN A 193 5.80 -10.12 0.16
CA ASN A 193 4.50 -10.45 -0.46
C ASN A 193 4.01 -11.87 -0.09
N ALA A 194 4.90 -12.86 -0.14
CA ALA A 194 4.54 -14.23 0.20
C ALA A 194 4.24 -14.39 1.71
N GLU A 195 5.01 -13.70 2.56
CA GLU A 195 4.81 -13.75 4.02
C GLU A 195 3.47 -13.12 4.41
N ILE A 196 3.15 -11.95 3.89
CA ILE A 196 1.89 -11.27 4.21
C ILE A 196 0.68 -12.04 3.66
N CYS A 197 0.78 -12.63 2.47
CA CYS A 197 -0.26 -13.50 1.94
C CYS A 197 -0.51 -14.71 2.85
N ASN A 198 0.53 -15.43 3.24
CA ASN A 198 0.42 -16.58 4.14
C ASN A 198 -0.16 -16.17 5.50
N PHE A 199 0.27 -15.03 6.04
CA PHE A 199 -0.23 -14.51 7.30
C PHE A 199 -1.73 -14.21 7.21
N VAL A 200 -2.17 -13.41 6.23
CA VAL A 200 -3.58 -13.05 6.03
C VAL A 200 -4.43 -14.29 5.78
N GLN A 201 -3.99 -15.23 4.94
CA GLN A 201 -4.68 -16.50 4.74
C GLN A 201 -4.87 -17.27 6.05
N SER A 202 -3.85 -17.32 6.91
CA SER A 202 -3.94 -17.99 8.21
C SER A 202 -4.97 -17.33 9.13
N ARG A 203 -5.06 -16.00 9.11
CA ARG A 203 -5.96 -15.23 9.99
C ARG A 203 -7.41 -15.32 9.49
N LEU A 204 -7.64 -15.30 8.18
CA LEU A 204 -8.97 -15.49 7.57
C LEU A 204 -9.57 -16.87 7.85
N ARG A 205 -8.74 -17.89 8.10
CA ARG A 205 -9.20 -19.21 8.56
C ARG A 205 -9.65 -19.24 10.02
N VAL A 206 -9.31 -18.22 10.80
CA VAL A 206 -9.65 -18.15 12.23
C VAL A 206 -10.79 -17.17 12.49
N THR A 207 -10.85 -16.05 11.76
CA THR A 207 -11.88 -15.02 11.93
C THR A 207 -12.35 -14.45 10.60
N SER A 208 -13.63 -14.12 10.53
CA SER A 208 -14.23 -13.39 9.41
C SER A 208 -14.21 -11.87 9.59
N ASP A 209 -13.76 -11.37 10.76
CA ASP A 209 -13.65 -9.93 10.99
C ASP A 209 -12.37 -9.38 10.34
N LEU A 210 -12.55 -8.72 9.19
CA LEU A 210 -11.46 -8.12 8.43
C LEU A 210 -10.73 -7.01 9.19
N SER A 211 -11.40 -6.33 10.13
CA SER A 211 -10.77 -5.29 10.95
C SER A 211 -9.77 -5.92 11.92
N THR A 212 -10.15 -7.05 12.53
CA THR A 212 -9.23 -7.85 13.34
C THR A 212 -8.04 -8.36 12.53
N VAL A 213 -8.27 -8.89 11.32
CA VAL A 213 -7.16 -9.36 10.45
C VAL A 213 -6.23 -8.21 10.09
N ALA A 214 -6.76 -7.05 9.71
CA ALA A 214 -5.98 -5.86 9.42
C ALA A 214 -5.14 -5.42 10.63
N ASN A 215 -5.74 -5.35 11.83
CA ASN A 215 -5.01 -5.01 13.05
C ASN A 215 -3.91 -6.02 13.37
N GLN A 216 -4.16 -7.32 13.17
CA GLN A 216 -3.15 -8.35 13.36
C GLN A 216 -1.97 -8.22 12.39
N VAL A 217 -2.21 -7.77 11.15
CA VAL A 217 -1.12 -7.45 10.20
C VAL A 217 -0.28 -6.29 10.75
N LEU A 218 -0.93 -5.22 11.21
CA LEU A 218 -0.26 -4.03 11.76
C LEU A 218 0.56 -4.38 13.02
N ASP A 219 -0.01 -5.14 13.94
CA ASP A 219 0.67 -5.59 15.17
C ASP A 219 1.85 -6.53 14.87
N ALA A 220 1.71 -7.40 13.86
CA ALA A 220 2.80 -8.24 13.40
C ALA A 220 3.95 -7.40 12.81
N CYS A 221 3.64 -6.37 12.02
CA CYS A 221 4.64 -5.46 11.46
C CYS A 221 5.34 -4.64 12.57
N LEU A 222 4.58 -4.15 13.55
CA LEU A 222 5.14 -3.46 14.73
C LEU A 222 6.09 -4.38 15.50
N SER A 223 5.67 -5.63 15.73
CA SER A 223 6.47 -6.64 16.45
C SER A 223 7.73 -7.03 15.69
N LYS A 224 7.70 -6.98 14.35
CA LYS A 224 8.86 -7.18 13.48
C LYS A 224 9.80 -5.96 13.41
N GLY A 225 9.44 -4.86 14.04
CA GLY A 225 10.29 -3.68 14.19
C GLY A 225 9.98 -2.54 13.23
N SER A 226 8.82 -2.55 12.58
CA SER A 226 8.37 -1.36 11.84
C SER A 226 8.26 -0.16 12.78
N ARG A 227 8.78 0.98 12.32
CA ARG A 227 8.77 2.25 13.05
C ARG A 227 8.11 3.38 12.26
N ASP A 228 7.50 3.04 11.14
CA ASP A 228 6.82 4.00 10.28
C ASP A 228 5.32 4.05 10.58
N ASN A 229 4.63 5.00 9.96
CA ASN A 229 3.19 4.97 9.82
C ASN A 229 2.78 3.74 9.02
N MET A 230 1.75 3.04 9.49
CA MET A 230 1.23 1.86 8.84
C MET A 230 -0.24 2.05 8.53
N THR A 231 -0.60 1.79 7.28
CA THR A 231 -1.99 1.77 6.79
C THR A 231 -2.16 0.53 5.95
N VAL A 232 -3.27 -0.19 6.15
CA VAL A 232 -3.62 -1.38 5.37
C VAL A 232 -5.10 -1.34 5.00
N ILE A 233 -5.42 -1.76 3.78
CA ILE A 233 -6.78 -2.00 3.28
C ILE A 233 -6.83 -3.44 2.81
N LEU A 234 -7.76 -4.23 3.35
CA LEU A 234 -7.98 -5.62 2.97
C LEU A 234 -9.34 -5.77 2.29
N VAL A 235 -9.34 -6.28 1.06
CA VAL A 235 -10.53 -6.56 0.27
C VAL A 235 -10.58 -8.07 0.00
N CYS A 236 -11.60 -8.76 0.52
CA CYS A 236 -11.79 -10.19 0.27
C CYS A 236 -12.72 -10.44 -0.93
N PHE A 237 -12.39 -11.45 -1.73
CA PHE A 237 -13.20 -11.94 -2.84
C PHE A 237 -13.86 -13.28 -2.48
N ASP A 238 -14.61 -13.87 -3.41
CA ASP A 238 -15.42 -15.05 -3.15
C ASP A 238 -14.58 -16.28 -2.76
N ALA A 239 -13.41 -16.44 -3.38
CA ALA A 239 -12.49 -17.54 -3.09
C ALA A 239 -11.62 -17.31 -1.84
N ALA A 240 -11.81 -16.21 -1.10
CA ALA A 240 -11.12 -15.96 0.16
C ALA A 240 -11.24 -17.17 1.10
N PRO A 241 -10.16 -17.52 1.85
CA PRO A 241 -10.21 -18.56 2.86
C PRO A 241 -11.41 -18.39 3.79
N LYS A 242 -12.12 -19.49 4.03
CA LYS A 242 -13.23 -19.52 4.98
C LYS A 242 -12.72 -19.98 6.34
N ILE A 243 -13.50 -19.70 7.37
CA ILE A 243 -13.21 -20.17 8.73
C ILE A 243 -13.09 -21.69 8.71
N ASP A 244 -11.98 -22.18 9.28
CA ASP A 244 -11.64 -23.58 9.42
C ASP A 244 -11.74 -23.93 10.92
N PRO A 245 -12.71 -24.76 11.35
CA PRO A 245 -12.88 -25.11 12.76
C PRO A 245 -11.61 -25.67 13.40
N ASP A 246 -10.82 -26.44 12.66
CA ASP A 246 -9.56 -26.99 13.17
C ASP A 246 -8.52 -25.90 13.38
N ALA A 247 -8.49 -24.88 12.52
CA ALA A 247 -7.63 -23.71 12.69
C ALA A 247 -8.03 -22.87 13.91
N VAL A 248 -9.34 -22.71 14.15
CA VAL A 248 -9.87 -22.03 15.34
C VAL A 248 -9.47 -22.77 16.61
N THR A 249 -9.69 -24.09 16.67
CA THR A 249 -9.29 -24.90 17.83
C THR A 249 -7.78 -24.83 18.08
N LYS A 250 -6.95 -24.92 17.03
CA LYS A 250 -5.49 -24.78 17.15
C LYS A 250 -5.07 -23.41 17.68
N GLU A 251 -5.72 -22.34 17.24
CA GLU A 251 -5.46 -20.99 17.73
C GLU A 251 -5.80 -20.86 19.22
N ASP A 252 -6.96 -21.39 19.64
CA ASP A 252 -7.40 -21.34 21.04
C ASP A 252 -6.49 -22.15 21.96
N GLU A 253 -6.11 -23.37 21.54
CA GLU A 253 -5.12 -24.18 22.25
C GLU A 253 -3.77 -23.47 22.37
N TRP A 254 -3.33 -22.78 21.31
CA TRP A 254 -2.08 -22.02 21.33
C TRP A 254 -2.16 -20.84 22.30
N LYS A 255 -3.25 -20.06 22.26
CA LYS A 255 -3.48 -18.95 23.20
C LYS A 255 -3.49 -19.42 24.65
N GLN A 256 -4.12 -20.55 24.93
CA GLN A 256 -4.12 -21.15 26.26
C GLN A 256 -2.70 -21.50 26.71
N LYS A 257 -1.92 -22.20 25.87
CA LYS A 257 -0.53 -22.56 26.17
C LYS A 257 0.35 -21.34 26.45
N ILE A 258 0.18 -20.26 25.69
CA ILE A 258 0.91 -19.01 25.91
C ILE A 258 0.49 -18.35 27.23
N SER A 259 -0.80 -18.29 27.53
CA SER A 259 -1.32 -17.73 28.78
C SER A 259 -0.76 -18.47 30.01
N GLU A 260 -0.79 -19.81 30.00
CA GLU A 260 -0.22 -20.64 31.06
C GLU A 260 1.28 -20.39 31.24
N ARG A 261 2.02 -20.23 30.14
CA ARG A 261 3.47 -19.93 30.18
C ARG A 261 3.76 -18.55 30.76
N ILE A 262 2.97 -17.54 30.40
CA ILE A 262 3.09 -16.18 30.96
C ILE A 262 2.84 -16.21 32.47
N GLN A 263 1.74 -16.83 32.91
CA GLN A 263 1.43 -16.96 34.34
C GLN A 263 2.56 -17.68 35.09
N GLY A 264 3.09 -18.78 34.54
CA GLY A 264 4.22 -19.49 35.14
C GLY A 264 5.48 -18.63 35.31
N MET A 265 5.77 -17.74 34.34
CA MET A 265 6.88 -16.80 34.43
C MET A 265 6.66 -15.72 35.51
N GLU A 266 5.44 -15.20 35.64
CA GLU A 266 5.07 -14.24 36.68
C GLU A 266 5.24 -14.84 38.09
N PHE A 267 4.80 -16.10 38.29
CA PHE A 267 4.99 -16.81 39.55
C PHE A 267 6.47 -17.02 39.91
N MET A 268 7.32 -17.35 38.93
CA MET A 268 8.77 -17.46 39.17
C MET A 268 9.40 -16.12 39.53
N HIS A 269 9.04 -15.04 38.81
CA HIS A 269 9.62 -13.71 39.04
C HIS A 269 9.24 -13.13 40.42
N CYS A 270 8.00 -13.39 40.86
CA CYS A 270 7.51 -13.02 42.19
C CYS A 270 8.21 -13.82 43.31
N ASN A 271 8.58 -15.08 43.06
CA ASN A 271 9.29 -15.91 44.05
C ASN A 271 10.80 -15.61 44.14
N THR A 272 11.43 -15.10 43.07
CA THR A 272 12.85 -14.68 43.10
C THR A 272 13.10 -13.32 43.76
N SER A 273 12.09 -12.45 43.88
CA SER A 273 12.24 -11.12 44.51
C SER A 273 12.12 -11.13 46.04
N VAL A 274 11.96 -12.31 46.68
CA VAL A 274 11.83 -12.46 48.15
C VAL A 274 13.16 -12.82 48.86
N HIS A 275 14.31 -12.83 48.16
CA HIS A 275 15.62 -13.09 48.77
C HIS A 275 16.62 -11.93 48.61
N VAL A 276 16.20 -10.70 48.93
CA VAL A 276 17.15 -9.64 49.28
C VAL A 276 17.38 -9.72 50.79
N ASN A 277 18.46 -10.40 51.18
CA ASN A 277 18.95 -10.45 52.55
C ASN A 277 19.05 -9.03 53.13
N ARG A 278 18.25 -8.74 54.17
CA ARG A 278 18.44 -7.56 55.01
C ARG A 278 19.82 -7.66 55.65
N ILE A 279 20.74 -6.80 55.23
CA ILE A 279 22.02 -6.58 55.92
C ILE A 279 21.66 -6.05 57.33
N PRO A 280 22.14 -6.68 58.42
CA PRO A 280 21.90 -6.17 59.77
C PRO A 280 22.62 -4.84 59.92
N LYS A 281 21.89 -3.81 60.34
CA LYS A 281 22.50 -2.55 60.77
C LYS A 281 23.18 -2.79 62.11
N ASN A 282 24.51 -2.78 62.12
CA ASN A 282 25.31 -2.47 63.30
C ASN A 282 25.55 -0.96 63.36
#